data_AF-A0AB39Z9V8-F1
#
_entry.id   AF-A0AB39Z9V8-F1
#
_cell.length_a   1.000
_cell.length_b   1.000
_cell.length_c   1.000
_cell.angle_alpha   90.00
_cell.angle_beta   90.00
_cell.angle_gamma   90.00
#
_symmetry.space_group_name_H-M   'P 1'
#
loop_
_entity.id
_entity.type
_entity.pdbx_description
1 polymer ?
#
loop_
_entity_poly.entity_id
_entity_poly.type
_entity_poly.pdbx_seq_one_letter_code
_entity_poly.pdbx_strand_id
1 'polypeptide(L)'
;MKIIPILILANLGYALSEDYLERENRQRLQDVVNKYRHLSHGNAEFSRWIEKLFHAIEKPVFGTGTVIWRIQLLAEFNQYDKRRQELEDRINNRLARVRKLINLKMGGQECVKFYKLQKTELKNALGLSNSMKDIKFAKNSGSCPKNLHDTNDDEDDYYL
;
A
#
# COMPACT_ATOMS: atom_id res chain seq x y z
N MET A 1 3.35 30.97 -53.22
CA MET A 1 3.78 30.92 -51.80
C MET A 1 2.55 30.75 -50.92
N LYS A 2 2.25 29.52 -50.45
CA LYS A 2 1.10 29.19 -49.56
C LYS A 2 1.57 28.34 -48.37
N ILE A 3 2.68 28.72 -47.73
CA ILE A 3 3.28 27.96 -46.60
C ILE A 3 2.69 28.41 -45.25
N ILE A 4 2.09 29.60 -45.20
CA ILE A 4 1.52 30.22 -43.99
C ILE A 4 0.38 29.40 -43.33
N PRO A 5 -0.60 28.83 -44.06
CA PRO A 5 -1.69 28.09 -43.39
C PRO A 5 -1.24 26.76 -42.76
N ILE A 6 -0.18 26.12 -43.28
CA ILE A 6 0.32 24.84 -42.77
C ILE A 6 1.02 25.01 -41.42
N LEU A 7 1.83 26.07 -41.28
CA LEU A 7 2.53 26.38 -40.03
C LEU A 7 1.55 26.75 -38.89
N ILE A 8 0.47 27.46 -39.21
CA ILE A 8 -0.57 27.82 -38.23
C ILE A 8 -1.30 26.55 -37.74
N LEU A 9 -1.67 25.64 -38.64
CA LEU A 9 -2.35 24.39 -38.27
C LEU A 9 -1.46 23.44 -37.44
N ALA A 10 -0.17 23.34 -37.76
CA ALA A 10 0.77 22.52 -37.00
C ALA A 10 0.97 23.04 -35.56
N ASN A 11 1.11 24.36 -35.39
CA ASN A 11 1.23 24.98 -34.07
C ASN A 11 -0.06 24.87 -33.24
N LEU A 12 -1.23 24.95 -33.88
CA LEU A 12 -2.52 24.75 -33.22
C LEU A 12 -2.69 23.30 -32.75
N GLY A 13 -2.34 22.32 -33.58
CA GLY A 13 -2.39 20.90 -33.23
C GLY A 13 -1.45 20.54 -32.07
N TYR A 14 -0.24 21.11 -32.06
CA TYR A 14 0.72 20.92 -30.97
C TYR A 14 0.20 21.50 -29.64
N ALA A 15 -0.26 22.76 -29.66
CA ALA A 15 -0.80 23.43 -28.47
C ALA A 15 -2.03 22.71 -27.88
N LEU A 16 -2.94 22.23 -28.75
CA LEU A 16 -4.12 21.47 -28.31
C LEU A 16 -3.73 20.12 -27.67
N SER A 17 -2.67 19.47 -28.14
CA SER A 17 -2.19 18.20 -27.57
C SER A 17 -1.53 18.39 -26.19
N GLU A 18 -0.79 19.49 -26.00
CA GLU A 18 -0.19 19.83 -24.71
C GLU A 18 -1.26 20.18 -23.66
N ASP A 19 -2.27 20.98 -24.03
CA ASP A 19 -3.39 21.34 -23.17
C ASP A 19 -4.28 20.14 -22.81
N TYR A 20 -4.49 19.21 -23.76
CA TYR A 20 -5.18 17.95 -23.48
C TYR A 20 -4.40 17.10 -22.46
N LEU A 21 -3.11 16.89 -22.69
CA LEU A 21 -2.26 16.07 -21.83
C LEU A 21 -2.14 16.66 -20.42
N GLU A 22 -2.04 17.99 -20.31
CA GLU A 22 -2.04 18.68 -19.02
C GLU A 22 -3.34 18.41 -18.24
N ARG A 23 -4.49 18.63 -18.87
CA ARG A 23 -5.80 18.44 -18.23
C ARG A 23 -6.02 17.00 -17.79
N GLU A 24 -5.73 16.04 -18.67
CA GLU A 24 -5.85 14.62 -18.34
C GLU A 24 -4.96 14.26 -17.14
N ASN A 25 -3.71 14.70 -17.14
CA ASN A 25 -2.79 14.43 -16.04
C ASN A 25 -3.30 15.00 -14.72
N ARG A 26 -3.69 16.28 -14.73
CA ARG A 26 -4.22 16.97 -13.55
C ARG A 26 -5.44 16.25 -12.99
N GLN A 27 -6.35 15.81 -13.87
CA GLN A 27 -7.53 15.06 -13.47
C GLN A 27 -7.16 13.73 -12.80
N ARG A 28 -6.23 12.96 -13.38
CA ARG A 28 -5.79 11.69 -12.80
C ARG A 28 -5.15 11.86 -11.43
N LEU A 29 -4.33 12.90 -11.23
CA LEU A 29 -3.79 13.22 -9.91
C LEU A 29 -4.91 13.57 -8.92
N GLN A 30 -5.88 14.37 -9.35
CA GLN A 30 -7.03 14.77 -8.53
C GLN A 30 -7.85 13.55 -8.10
N ASP A 31 -8.11 12.61 -9.00
CA ASP A 31 -8.84 11.37 -8.70
C ASP A 31 -8.12 10.53 -7.64
N VAL A 32 -6.80 10.40 -7.75
CA VAL A 32 -5.98 9.69 -6.76
C VAL A 32 -6.03 10.38 -5.40
N VAL A 33 -5.84 11.69 -5.35
CA VAL A 33 -5.89 12.47 -4.10
C VAL A 33 -7.28 12.35 -3.46
N ASN A 34 -8.35 12.50 -4.24
CA ASN A 34 -9.72 12.40 -3.75
C ASN A 34 -10.01 11.00 -3.19
N LYS A 35 -9.59 9.95 -3.91
CA LYS A 35 -9.77 8.56 -3.50
C LYS A 35 -9.05 8.26 -2.17
N TYR A 36 -7.81 8.72 -2.00
CA TYR A 36 -6.96 8.23 -0.92
C TYR A 36 -6.75 9.20 0.25
N ARG A 37 -7.14 10.47 0.14
CA ARG A 37 -6.95 11.47 1.22
C ARG A 37 -7.44 11.01 2.58
N HIS A 38 -8.61 10.39 2.66
CA HIS A 38 -9.17 9.89 3.92
C HIS A 38 -8.57 8.53 4.32
N LEU A 39 -8.17 7.71 3.34
CA LEU A 39 -7.58 6.39 3.55
C LEU A 39 -6.12 6.45 4.01
N SER A 40 -5.43 7.57 3.78
CA SER A 40 -4.04 7.73 4.19
C SER A 40 -3.87 8.03 5.68
N HIS A 41 -4.95 8.39 6.39
CA HIS A 41 -4.92 8.67 7.81
C HIS A 41 -4.38 7.48 8.62
N GLY A 42 -3.52 7.77 9.59
CA GLY A 42 -2.84 6.75 10.40
C GLY A 42 -1.64 6.09 9.71
N ASN A 43 -1.31 6.47 8.48
CA ASN A 43 -0.09 6.05 7.79
C ASN A 43 0.70 7.27 7.29
N ALA A 44 1.80 7.58 7.99
CA ALA A 44 2.61 8.76 7.70
C ALA A 44 3.34 8.71 6.34
N GLU A 45 3.69 7.53 5.83
CA GLU A 45 4.28 7.40 4.50
C GLU A 45 3.23 7.62 3.42
N PHE A 46 2.05 7.01 3.57
CA PHE A 46 0.97 7.16 2.62
C PHE A 46 0.45 8.60 2.58
N SER A 47 0.33 9.24 3.75
CA SER A 47 -0.11 10.63 3.84
C SER A 47 0.86 11.59 3.12
N ARG A 48 2.17 11.37 3.24
CA ARG A 48 3.18 12.14 2.50
C ARG A 48 3.07 11.96 0.99
N TRP A 49 2.73 10.76 0.52
CA TRP A 49 2.46 10.53 -0.90
C TRP A 49 1.26 11.34 -1.39
N ILE A 50 0.14 11.30 -0.65
CA ILE A 50 -1.06 12.05 -1.02
C ILE A 50 -0.81 13.55 -0.99
N GLU A 51 -0.05 14.04 -0.02
CA GLU A 51 0.38 15.43 0.05
C GLU A 51 1.27 15.83 -1.14
N LYS A 52 2.25 14.99 -1.50
CA LYS A 52 3.12 15.23 -2.68
C LYS A 52 2.31 15.33 -3.97
N LEU A 53 1.30 14.48 -4.16
CA LEU A 53 0.39 14.53 -5.30
C LEU A 53 -0.50 15.78 -5.27
N PHE A 54 -1.01 16.16 -4.10
CA PHE A 54 -1.82 17.36 -3.93
C PHE A 54 -1.04 18.62 -4.33
N HIS A 55 0.19 18.79 -3.82
CA HIS A 55 1.05 19.92 -4.20
C HIS A 55 1.42 19.93 -5.69
N ALA A 56 1.51 18.74 -6.31
CA ALA A 56 1.75 18.64 -7.75
C ALA A 56 0.59 19.19 -8.58
N ILE A 57 -0.65 19.06 -8.12
CA ILE A 57 -1.85 19.61 -8.76
C ILE A 57 -1.85 21.14 -8.69
N GLU A 58 -1.45 21.71 -7.56
CA GLU A 58 -1.45 23.17 -7.33
C GLU A 58 -0.33 23.90 -8.07
N LYS A 59 0.76 23.19 -8.40
CA LYS A 59 1.92 23.78 -9.08
C LYS A 59 1.53 24.33 -10.47
N PRO A 60 1.85 25.59 -10.81
CA PRO A 60 1.61 26.12 -12.15
C PRO A 60 2.41 25.36 -13.21
N VAL A 61 1.85 25.24 -14.41
CA VAL A 61 2.50 24.57 -15.54
C VAL A 61 3.34 25.57 -16.32
N PHE A 62 4.64 25.33 -16.34
CA PHE A 62 5.59 26.06 -17.19
C PHE A 62 6.15 25.09 -18.22
N GLY A 63 5.44 24.98 -19.35
CA GLY A 63 5.76 24.08 -20.46
C GLY A 63 5.71 22.58 -20.12
N THR A 64 6.11 21.78 -21.11
CA THR A 64 6.04 20.31 -21.08
C THR A 64 6.78 19.65 -19.92
N GLY A 65 7.83 20.27 -19.38
CA GLY A 65 8.61 19.72 -18.26
C GLY A 65 7.77 19.49 -17.00
N THR A 66 6.82 20.38 -16.71
CA THR A 66 5.92 20.24 -15.55
C THR A 66 4.93 19.08 -15.76
N VAL A 67 4.42 18.93 -16.99
CA VAL A 67 3.51 17.85 -17.36
C VAL A 67 4.22 16.49 -17.22
N ILE A 68 5.43 16.36 -17.77
CA ILE A 68 6.24 15.14 -17.68
C ILE A 68 6.52 14.77 -16.21
N TRP A 69 6.91 15.74 -15.39
CA TRP A 69 7.16 15.50 -13.97
C TRP A 69 5.91 14.97 -13.25
N ARG A 70 4.73 15.51 -13.54
CA ARG A 70 3.48 14.99 -12.96
C ARG A 70 3.18 13.56 -13.41
N ILE A 71 3.43 13.22 -14.67
CA ILE A 71 3.26 11.85 -15.19
C ILE A 71 4.16 10.89 -14.41
N GLN A 72 5.44 11.25 -14.25
CA GLN A 72 6.41 10.46 -13.49
C GLN A 72 5.97 10.29 -12.04
N LEU A 73 5.54 11.37 -11.40
CA LEU A 73 5.07 11.33 -10.02
C LEU A 73 3.87 10.39 -9.83
N LEU A 74 2.90 10.42 -10.75
CA LEU A 74 1.77 9.50 -10.73
C LEU A 74 2.22 8.05 -10.94
N ALA A 75 3.19 7.80 -11.82
CA ALA A 75 3.75 6.47 -12.04
C ALA A 75 4.46 5.93 -10.79
N GLU A 76 5.28 6.75 -10.12
CA GLU A 76 5.93 6.42 -8.85
C GLU A 76 4.88 6.07 -7.77
N PHE A 77 3.84 6.89 -7.64
CA PHE A 77 2.76 6.63 -6.70
C PHE A 77 2.06 5.29 -6.99
N ASN A 78 1.77 4.99 -8.25
CA ASN A 78 1.10 3.73 -8.62
C ASN A 78 1.96 2.51 -8.25
N GLN A 79 3.29 2.60 -8.41
CA GLN A 79 4.20 1.53 -7.97
C GLN A 79 4.20 1.39 -6.45
N TYR A 80 4.26 2.52 -5.74
CA TYR A 80 4.14 2.55 -4.28
C TYR A 80 2.84 1.92 -3.79
N ASP A 81 1.70 2.33 -4.36
CA ASP A 81 0.36 1.89 -3.97
C ASP A 81 0.15 0.41 -4.27
N LYS A 82 0.65 -0.08 -5.42
CA LYS A 82 0.65 -1.51 -5.74
C LYS A 82 1.37 -2.32 -4.66
N ARG A 83 2.59 -1.91 -4.28
CA ARG A 83 3.35 -2.59 -3.22
C ARG A 83 2.64 -2.52 -1.87
N ARG A 84 2.02 -1.38 -1.56
CA ARG A 84 1.24 -1.18 -0.32
C ARG A 84 0.08 -2.17 -0.24
N GLN A 85 -0.71 -2.27 -1.30
CA GLN A 85 -1.86 -3.18 -1.39
C GLN A 85 -1.41 -4.65 -1.30
N GLU A 86 -0.37 -5.05 -2.04
CA GLU A 86 0.18 -6.42 -1.96
C GLU A 86 0.59 -6.81 -0.52
N LEU A 87 1.20 -5.89 0.22
CA LEU A 87 1.58 -6.13 1.61
C LEU A 87 0.38 -6.21 2.54
N GLU A 88 -0.60 -5.33 2.36
CA GLU A 88 -1.85 -5.34 3.14
C GLU A 88 -2.65 -6.62 2.89
N ASP A 89 -2.71 -7.12 1.66
CA ASP A 89 -3.34 -8.40 1.33
C ASP A 89 -2.62 -9.58 1.99
N ARG A 90 -1.28 -9.61 1.94
CA ARG A 90 -0.49 -10.64 2.65
C ARG A 90 -0.76 -10.61 4.15
N ILE A 91 -0.77 -9.42 4.76
CA ILE A 91 -1.06 -9.23 6.19
C ILE A 91 -2.49 -9.70 6.52
N ASN A 92 -3.48 -9.33 5.72
CA ASN A 92 -4.88 -9.69 5.93
C ASN A 92 -5.11 -11.21 5.78
N ASN A 93 -4.47 -11.84 4.80
CA ASN A 93 -4.50 -13.29 4.63
C ASN A 93 -3.89 -14.02 5.83
N ARG A 94 -2.74 -13.54 6.33
CA ARG A 94 -2.13 -14.10 7.54
C ARG A 94 -3.02 -13.87 8.77
N LEU A 95 -3.61 -12.69 8.94
CA LEU A 95 -4.56 -12.39 10.02
C LEU A 95 -5.75 -13.35 10.00
N ALA A 96 -6.31 -13.67 8.83
CA ALA A 96 -7.40 -14.64 8.70
C ALA A 96 -6.96 -16.04 9.17
N ARG A 97 -5.77 -16.50 8.74
CA ARG A 97 -5.20 -17.79 9.19
C ARG A 97 -4.95 -17.81 10.70
N VAL A 98 -4.34 -16.76 11.26
CA VAL A 98 -4.08 -16.62 12.70
C VAL A 98 -5.37 -16.67 13.51
N ARG A 99 -6.45 -16.00 13.05
CA ARG A 99 -7.76 -16.08 13.70
C ARG A 99 -8.31 -17.51 13.73
N LYS A 100 -8.17 -18.25 12.62
CA LYS A 100 -8.57 -19.66 12.57
C LYS A 100 -7.77 -20.51 13.56
N LEU A 101 -6.45 -20.32 13.63
CA LEU A 101 -5.57 -21.07 14.55
C LEU A 101 -5.93 -20.81 16.02
N ILE A 102 -6.22 -19.56 16.39
CA ILE A 102 -6.68 -19.19 17.73
C ILE A 102 -8.02 -19.87 18.05
N ASN A 103 -8.99 -19.79 17.14
CA ASN A 103 -10.32 -20.34 17.36
C ASN A 103 -10.32 -21.87 17.51
N LEU A 104 -9.47 -22.55 16.74
CA LEU A 104 -9.28 -23.99 16.81
C LEU A 104 -8.35 -24.43 17.96
N LYS A 105 -7.82 -23.50 18.76
CA LYS A 105 -6.83 -23.76 19.81
C LYS A 105 -5.65 -24.64 19.35
N MET A 106 -5.20 -24.45 18.10
CA MET A 106 -4.16 -25.30 17.53
C MET A 106 -2.83 -25.16 18.29
N GLY A 107 -2.29 -26.29 18.74
CA GLY A 107 -1.01 -26.38 19.45
C GLY A 107 -1.07 -26.08 20.95
N GLY A 108 -2.27 -26.03 21.56
CA GLY A 108 -2.41 -25.83 23.00
C GLY A 108 -2.38 -24.35 23.42
N GLN A 109 -2.32 -24.13 24.74
CA GLN A 109 -2.53 -22.79 25.32
C GLN A 109 -1.40 -21.81 24.95
N GLU A 110 -0.15 -22.27 24.96
CA GLU A 110 1.02 -21.44 24.63
C GLU A 110 1.01 -21.00 23.17
N CYS A 111 0.65 -21.89 22.24
CA CYS A 111 0.45 -21.51 20.85
C CYS A 111 -0.69 -20.49 20.65
N VAL A 112 -1.78 -20.60 21.42
CA VAL A 112 -2.84 -19.58 21.38
C VAL A 112 -2.33 -18.22 21.84
N LYS A 113 -1.50 -18.15 22.90
CA LYS A 113 -0.87 -16.89 23.33
C LYS A 113 0.04 -16.32 22.23
N PHE A 114 0.88 -17.16 21.64
CA PHE A 114 1.75 -16.78 20.52
C PHE A 114 0.96 -16.20 19.34
N TYR A 115 -0.11 -16.86 18.91
CA TYR A 115 -0.95 -16.39 17.81
C TYR A 115 -1.70 -15.09 18.15
N LYS A 116 -2.11 -14.88 19.40
CA LYS A 116 -2.70 -13.60 19.84
C LYS A 116 -1.71 -12.45 19.69
N LEU A 117 -0.44 -12.66 20.04
CA LEU A 117 0.63 -11.66 19.84
C LEU A 117 0.81 -11.36 18.35
N GLN A 118 0.92 -12.40 17.51
CA GLN A 118 1.01 -12.21 16.06
C GLN A 118 -0.17 -11.42 15.49
N LYS A 119 -1.40 -11.71 15.93
CA LYS A 119 -2.61 -10.99 15.51
C LYS A 119 -2.51 -9.49 15.83
N THR A 120 -2.03 -9.13 17.01
CA THR A 120 -1.87 -7.72 17.41
C THR A 120 -0.80 -7.04 16.56
N GLU A 121 0.37 -7.65 16.40
CA GLU A 121 1.46 -7.09 15.60
C GLU A 121 1.06 -6.89 14.13
N LEU A 122 0.37 -7.86 13.54
CA LEU A 122 -0.10 -7.78 12.16
C LEU A 122 -1.18 -6.70 11.95
N LYS A 123 -2.09 -6.51 12.93
CA LYS A 123 -3.06 -5.41 12.87
C LYS A 123 -2.37 -4.05 12.89
N ASN A 124 -1.40 -3.88 13.79
CA ASN A 124 -0.65 -2.63 13.92
C ASN A 124 0.19 -2.36 12.67
N ALA A 125 0.68 -3.40 11.99
CA ALA A 125 1.48 -3.28 10.78
C ALA A 125 0.74 -2.60 9.61
N LEU A 126 -0.59 -2.71 9.53
CA LEU A 126 -1.38 -2.10 8.43
C LEU A 126 -1.21 -0.59 8.34
N GLY A 127 -1.02 0.10 9.46
CA GLY A 127 -0.76 1.55 9.51
C GLY A 127 0.68 1.97 9.22
N LEU A 128 1.62 1.03 9.07
CA LEU A 128 3.04 1.35 8.92
C LEU A 128 3.46 1.57 7.47
N SER A 129 4.69 2.07 7.28
CA SER A 129 5.31 2.16 5.95
C SER A 129 5.45 0.79 5.28
N ASN A 130 5.60 0.76 3.96
CA ASN A 130 5.77 -0.49 3.20
C ASN A 130 6.98 -1.32 3.68
N SER A 131 8.09 -0.67 4.01
CA SER A 131 9.27 -1.35 4.59
C SER A 131 8.94 -2.00 5.94
N MET A 132 8.27 -1.25 6.83
CA MET A 132 7.91 -1.77 8.15
C MET A 132 6.82 -2.84 8.10
N LYS A 133 5.88 -2.74 7.16
CA LYS A 133 4.90 -3.80 6.86
C LYS A 133 5.60 -5.11 6.53
N ASP A 134 6.60 -5.09 5.67
CA ASP A 134 7.33 -6.30 5.26
C ASP A 134 8.12 -6.91 6.42
N ILE A 135 8.82 -6.09 7.21
CA ILE A 135 9.52 -6.52 8.43
C ILE A 135 8.56 -7.17 9.43
N LYS A 136 7.43 -6.51 9.72
CA LYS A 136 6.43 -7.01 10.66
C LYS A 136 5.74 -8.26 10.13
N PHE A 137 5.46 -8.33 8.83
CA PHE A 137 4.91 -9.53 8.20
C PHE A 137 5.88 -10.70 8.33
N ALA A 138 7.15 -10.53 7.97
CA ALA A 138 8.16 -11.58 8.05
C ALA A 138 8.27 -12.17 9.47
N LYS A 139 8.36 -11.31 10.49
CA LYS A 139 8.43 -11.71 11.90
C LYS A 139 7.18 -12.45 12.40
N ASN A 140 6.02 -12.23 11.79
CA ASN A 140 4.73 -12.78 12.24
C ASN A 140 4.12 -13.78 11.23
N SER A 141 4.92 -14.25 10.28
CA SER A 141 4.48 -15.20 9.24
C SER A 141 4.59 -16.66 9.67
N GLY A 142 5.47 -16.97 10.62
CA GLY A 142 5.78 -18.32 11.08
C GLY A 142 4.67 -18.98 11.89
N SER A 143 4.67 -20.31 11.91
CA SER A 143 3.83 -21.12 12.81
C SER A 143 4.33 -21.02 14.25
N CYS A 144 3.49 -21.47 15.20
CA CYS A 144 3.92 -21.65 16.58
C CYS A 144 5.18 -22.55 16.63
N PRO A 145 6.25 -22.14 17.34
CA PRO A 145 7.42 -22.97 17.58
C PRO A 145 7.08 -24.33 18.21
N LYS A 146 7.72 -25.42 17.76
CA LYS A 146 7.45 -26.78 18.26
C LYS A 146 7.66 -26.93 19.76
N ASN A 147 8.63 -26.21 20.34
CA ASN A 147 8.91 -26.20 21.77
C ASN A 147 7.82 -25.49 22.62
N LEU A 148 6.84 -24.86 21.98
CA LEU A 148 5.66 -24.26 22.63
C LEU A 148 4.39 -25.08 22.40
N HIS A 149 4.46 -26.19 21.66
CA HIS A 149 3.37 -27.15 21.69
C HIS A 149 3.34 -27.74 23.10
N ASP A 150 2.17 -27.74 23.73
CA ASP A 150 1.96 -28.38 25.03
C ASP A 150 2.62 -29.77 25.03
N THR A 151 3.63 -29.95 25.88
CA THR A 151 4.06 -31.26 26.38
C THR A 151 3.00 -31.73 27.36
N ASN A 152 1.81 -32.07 26.86
CA ASN A 152 0.76 -32.75 27.61
C ASN A 152 0.50 -34.13 27.00
N ASP A 153 1.58 -34.83 26.66
CA ASP A 153 1.60 -36.28 26.45
C ASP A 153 2.85 -36.75 27.20
N ASP A 154 2.69 -37.03 28.49
CA ASP A 154 3.29 -38.12 29.26
C ASP A 154 3.44 -37.75 30.74
N GLU A 155 3.04 -38.71 31.59
CA GLU A 155 3.07 -38.79 33.07
C GLU A 155 1.87 -38.15 33.81
N ASP A 156 1.10 -38.82 34.68
CA ASP A 156 0.88 -40.22 35.08
C ASP A 156 -0.26 -40.15 36.11
N ASP A 157 -1.22 -41.07 36.10
CA ASP A 157 -1.85 -41.56 37.34
C ASP A 157 -2.68 -42.83 37.05
N TYR A 158 -1.97 -43.94 36.86
CA TYR A 158 -2.47 -45.25 37.26
C TYR A 158 -2.47 -45.29 38.80
N TYR A 159 -3.62 -45.05 39.43
CA TYR A 159 -3.87 -45.51 40.79
C TYR A 159 -5.07 -46.46 40.80
N LEU A 160 -4.75 -47.73 41.14
CA LEU A 160 -5.57 -48.84 41.62
C LEU A 160 -6.54 -49.54 40.64
#